data_AF-A0A6N2DTF1-F1
#
_entry.id   AF-A0A6N2DTF1-F1
#
_cell.length_a   1.000
_cell.length_b   1.000
_cell.length_c   1.000
_cell.angle_alpha   90.00
_cell.angle_beta   90.00
_cell.angle_gamma   90.00
#
_symmetry.space_group_name_H-M   'P 1'
#
loop_
_entity.id
_entity.type
_entity.pdbx_description
1 polymer ?
#
loop_
_entity_poly.entity_id
_entity_poly.type
_entity_poly.pdbx_seq_one_letter_code
_entity_poly.pdbx_strand_id
1 'polypeptide(L)' 'MWIRTDRGSVEALDADMLLVLAILAGTVVLFVTEVVRVDVTAIIVMVLLGVTGLVPADQVFAGFASNAVIAV' A
#
# COMPACT_ATOMS: atom_id res chain seq x y z
N MET A 1 -14.99 19.35 -27.25
CA MET A 1 -15.47 19.73 -25.91
C MET A 1 -16.16 18.53 -25.28
N TRP A 2 -15.38 17.65 -24.66
CA TRP A 2 -15.84 16.57 -23.78
C TRP A 2 -14.80 16.49 -22.66
N ILE A 3 -14.75 17.52 -21.80
CA ILE A 3 -14.06 17.41 -20.52
C ILE A 3 -14.99 16.57 -19.66
N ARG A 4 -14.81 15.25 -19.73
CA ARG A 4 -15.37 14.32 -18.77
C ARG A 4 -14.79 14.71 -17.41
N THR A 5 -15.53 15.55 -16.71
CA THR A 5 -15.28 15.87 -15.31
C THR A 5 -15.83 14.67 -14.56
N ASP A 6 -15.05 13.59 -14.54
CA ASP A 6 -15.25 12.48 -13.61
C ASP A 6 -14.79 12.99 -12.24
N ARG A 7 -15.46 14.03 -11.73
CA ARG A 7 -15.48 14.31 -10.29
C ARG A 7 -16.33 13.19 -9.70
N GLY A 8 -15.73 12.00 -9.60
CA GLY A 8 -16.02 11.11 -8.48
C GLY A 8 -15.85 12.00 -7.27
N SER A 9 -16.98 12.35 -6.66
CA SER A 9 -17.12 12.89 -5.32
C SER A 9 -15.78 12.99 -4.59
N VAL A 10 -15.17 14.19 -4.58
CA VAL A 10 -14.21 14.57 -3.51
C VAL A 10 -14.99 14.71 -2.19
N GLU A 11 -15.78 13.69 -1.87
CA GLU A 11 -16.62 13.56 -0.69
C GLU A 11 -15.82 12.77 0.33
N ALA A 12 -15.06 13.48 1.16
CA ALA A 12 -14.25 12.91 2.23
C ALA A 12 -13.21 11.86 1.77
N LEU A 13 -12.31 11.48 2.68
CA LEU A 13 -11.37 10.39 2.43
C LEU A 13 -12.16 9.09 2.48
N ASP A 14 -12.07 8.30 1.41
CA ASP A 14 -12.68 6.98 1.36
C ASP A 14 -12.02 6.03 2.39
N ALA A 15 -12.78 5.05 2.85
CA ALA A 15 -12.33 4.11 3.89
C ALA A 15 -11.08 3.33 3.44
N ASP A 16 -11.03 2.93 2.16
CA ASP A 16 -9.89 2.21 1.61
C ASP A 16 -8.63 3.10 1.56
N MET A 17 -8.79 4.39 1.23
CA MET A 17 -7.68 5.35 1.24
C MET A 17 -7.15 5.58 2.65
N LEU A 18 -8.03 5.70 3.64
CA LEU A 18 -7.63 5.80 5.05
C LEU A 18 -6.87 4.55 5.51
N LEU A 19 -7.30 3.37 5.07
CA LEU A 19 -6.66 2.10 5.42
C LEU A 19 -5.28 1.98 4.78
N VAL A 20 -5.13 2.37 3.51
CA VAL A 20 -3.83 2.46 2.82
C VAL A 20 -2.89 3.41 3.57
N LEU A 21 -3.37 4.59 3.94
CA LEU A 21 -2.57 5.59 4.67
C LEU A 21 -2.16 5.07 6.07
N ALA A 22 -3.05 4.38 6.77
CA ALA A 22 -2.75 3.77 8.05
C ALA A 22 -1.67 2.68 7.95
N ILE A 23 -1.75 1.81 6.94
CA ILE A 23 -0.72 0.79 6.68
C ILE A 23 0.61 1.46 6.30
N LEU A 24 0.58 2.50 5.47
CA LEU A 24 1.79 3.23 5.09
C LEU A 24 2.47 3.88 6.30
N ALA A 25 1.69 4.59 7.13
CA ALA A 25 2.19 5.19 8.37
C ALA A 25 2.78 4.13 9.31
N GLY A 26 2.08 3.00 9.48
CA GLY A 26 2.57 1.86 10.25
C GLY A 26 3.88 1.29 9.70
N THR A 27 3.99 1.17 8.38
CA THR A 27 5.21 0.70 7.70
C THR A 27 6.40 1.62 7.98
N VAL A 28 6.20 2.95 7.87
CA VAL A 28 7.23 3.94 8.17
C VAL A 28 7.66 3.86 9.64
N VAL A 29 6.71 3.74 10.57
CA VAL A 29 7.03 3.58 12.00
C VAL A 29 7.82 2.30 12.26
N LEU A 30 7.43 1.18 11.67
CA LEU A 30 8.16 -0.09 11.80
C LEU A 30 9.59 0.00 11.24
N PHE A 31 9.78 0.72 10.13
CA PHE A 31 11.11 0.96 9.58
C PHE A 31 11.97 1.89 10.44
N VAL A 32 11.41 3.00 10.92
CA VAL A 32 12.17 3.98 11.72
C VAL A 32 12.51 3.45 13.11
N THR A 33 11.61 2.68 13.71
CA THR A 33 11.82 2.16 15.07
C THR A 33 12.72 0.93 15.10
N GLU A 34 12.90 0.24 13.97
CA GLU A 34 13.74 -0.95 13.80
C GLU A 34 13.51 -2.05 14.87
N VAL A 35 12.34 -2.06 15.54
CA VAL A 35 12.01 -3.03 16.60
C VAL A 35 11.89 -4.43 16.02
N VAL A 36 11.45 -4.54 14.77
CA VAL A 36 11.38 -5.77 13.99
C VAL A 36 12.32 -5.67 12.81
N ARG A 37 12.96 -6.79 12.47
CA ARG A 37 13.84 -6.90 11.30
C ARG A 37 13.11 -6.43 10.04
N VAL A 38 13.82 -5.69 9.19
CA VAL A 38 13.28 -5.13 7.94
C VAL A 38 12.61 -6.19 7.05
N ASP A 39 13.19 -7.40 6.99
CA ASP A 39 12.65 -8.54 6.26
C ASP A 39 11.25 -8.95 6.78
N VAL A 40 11.12 -8.97 8.11
CA VAL A 40 9.87 -9.35 8.80
C VAL A 40 8.83 -8.25 8.61
N THR A 41 9.21 -6.98 8.71
CA THR A 41 8.33 -5.84 8.42
C THR A 41 7.77 -5.93 7.00
N ALA A 42 8.60 -6.23 5.99
CA ALA A 42 8.13 -6.39 4.62
C ALA A 42 7.09 -7.51 4.48
N ILE A 43 7.31 -8.67 5.12
CA ILE A 43 6.35 -9.78 5.13
C ILE A 43 5.04 -9.36 5.81
N ILE A 44 5.10 -8.67 6.94
CA ILE A 44 3.91 -8.18 7.66
C ILE A 44 3.08 -7.26 6.75
N VAL A 45 3.72 -6.30 6.08
CA VAL A 45 3.02 -5.35 5.20
C VAL A 45 2.38 -6.07 4.02
N MET A 46 3.07 -7.02 3.39
CA MET A 46 2.49 -7.83 2.31
C MET A 46 1.26 -8.62 2.78
N VAL A 47 1.33 -9.26 3.95
CA VAL A 47 0.19 -9.99 4.52
C VAL A 47 -0.97 -9.05 4.83
N LEU A 48 -0.70 -7.88 5.41
CA LEU A 48 -1.74 -6.88 5.70
C LEU A 48 -2.46 -6.44 4.42
N LEU A 49 -1.73 -6.14 3.35
CA LEU A 49 -2.32 -5.76 2.06
C LEU A 49 -3.20 -6.87 1.46
N GLY A 50 -2.76 -8.12 1.53
CA GLY A 50 -3.54 -9.26 1.04
C GLY A 50 -4.79 -9.55 1.88
N VAL A 51 -4.68 -9.50 3.21
CA VAL A 51 -5.79 -9.80 4.13
C VAL A 51 -6.85 -8.69 4.13
N THR A 52 -6.43 -7.44 3.99
CA THR A 52 -7.35 -6.29 3.92
C THR A 52 -8.09 -6.21 2.58
N GLY A 53 -7.68 -6.99 1.57
CA GLY A 53 -8.29 -6.99 0.25
C GLY A 53 -7.99 -5.73 -0.57
N LEU A 54 -7.10 -4.85 -0.07
CA LEU A 54 -6.65 -3.66 -0.78
C LEU A 54 -5.88 -4.00 -2.06
N VAL A 55 -5.25 -5.17 -2.08
CA VAL A 55 -4.58 -5.72 -3.26
C VAL A 55 -5.09 -7.14 -3.49
N PRO A 56 -5.45 -7.52 -4.74
CA PRO A 56 -5.78 -8.89 -5.08
C PRO A 56 -4.67 -9.86 -4.63
N ALA A 57 -5.04 -10.99 -4.02
CA ALA A 57 -4.09 -11.91 -3.39
C ALA A 57 -3.00 -12.44 -4.36
N ASP A 58 -3.34 -12.57 -5.64
CA ASP A 58 -2.44 -12.94 -6.73
C ASP A 58 -1.44 -11.84 -7.13
N GLN A 59 -1.69 -10.59 -6.71
CA GLN A 59 -0.89 -9.41 -7.06
C GLN A 59 -0.12 -8.80 -5.88
N VAL A 60 -0.26 -9.32 -4.66
CA VAL A 60 0.43 -8.82 -3.46
C VAL A 60 1.95 -8.76 -3.66
N PHE A 61 2.52 -9.68 -4.45
CA PHE A 61 3.95 -9.76 -4.73
C PHE A 61 4.38 -9.02 -6.00
N ALA A 62 3.46 -8.42 -6.76
CA ALA A 62 3.78 -7.74 -8.02
C ALA A 62 4.76 -6.56 -7.83
N GLY A 63 4.79 -5.98 -6.63
CA GLY A 63 5.75 -4.92 -6.27
C GLY A 63 7.21 -5.35 -6.38
N PHE A 64 7.54 -6.63 -6.19
CA PHE A 64 8.90 -7.14 -6.36
C PHE A 64 9.39 -7.13 -7.81
N ALA A 65 8.46 -7.17 -8.78
CA ALA A 65 8.78 -7.09 -10.21
C ALA A 65 8.79 -5.64 -10.73
N SER A 66 8.71 -4.65 -9.84
CA SER A 66 8.74 -3.23 -10.22
C SER A 66 10.11 -2.82 -10.73
N ASN A 67 10.14 -1.95 -11.75
CA ASN A 67 11.38 -1.32 -12.23
C ASN A 67 12.21 -0.69 -11.09
N ALA A 68 11.54 -0.15 -10.06
CA ALA A 68 12.24 0.44 -8.91
C ALA A 68 13.00 -0.58 -8.06
N VAL A 69 12.51 -1.82 -7.97
CA VAL A 69 13.13 -2.91 -7.20
C VAL A 69 14.17 -3.64 -8.04
N ILE A 70 13.91 -3.83 -9.34
CA ILE A 70 14.82 -4.50 -10.28
C ILE A 70 16.07 -3.65 -10.59
N ALA A 71 15.98 -2.32 -10.51
CA ALA A 71 17.07 -1.40 -10.88
C ALA A 71 18.15 -1.20 -9.79
N VAL A 72 18.10 -1.94 -8.69
CA VAL A 72 19.08 -1.87 -7.57
C VAL A 72 20.31 -2.71 -7.85
#